data_AF-A0A928RAI4-F1
#
_entry.id   AF-A0A928RAI4-F1
#
_cell.length_a   1.000
_cell.length_b   1.000
_cell.length_c   1.000
_cell.angle_alpha   90.00
_cell.angle_beta   90.00
_cell.angle_gamma   90.00
#
_symmetry.space_group_name_H-M   'P 1'
#
loop_
_entity.id
_entity.type
_entity.pdbx_description
1 polymer ?
#
loop_
_entity_poly.entity_id
_entity_poly.type
_entity_poly.pdbx_seq_one_letter_code
_entity_poly.pdbx_strand_id
1 'polypeptide(L)' 'MIIYPAIDIKDSKCVRLTQGKFDNITIYGDDPVETAKKWEALGG' A
#
# COMPACT_ATOMS: atom_id res chain seq x y z
N MET A 1 -12.22 -12.55 14.27
CA MET A 1 -11.25 -11.46 14.06
C MET A 1 -11.32 -11.10 12.59
N ILE A 2 -11.48 -9.80 12.26
CA ILE A 2 -11.53 -9.33 10.87
C ILE A 2 -10.20 -8.64 10.57
N ILE A 3 -9.57 -8.98 9.45
CA ILE A 3 -8.34 -8.35 8.97
C ILE A 3 -8.72 -7.33 7.90
N TYR A 4 -8.09 -6.16 7.93
CA TYR A 4 -8.28 -5.11 6.93
C TYR A 4 -6.90 -4.74 6.36
N PRO A 5 -6.56 -5.20 5.14
CA PRO A 5 -5.38 -4.75 4.42
C PRO A 5 -5.43 -3.24 4.20
N ALA A 6 -4.26 -2.62 4.26
CA ALA A 6 -4.11 -1.19 4.06
C ALA A 6 -2.93 -0.93 3.12
N ILE A 7 -3.14 0.01 2.20
CA ILE A 7 -2.12 0.55 1.31
C ILE A 7 -2.06 2.06 1.49
N ASP A 8 -0.85 2.63 1.49
CA ASP A 8 -0.66 4.07 1.53
C ASP A 8 -0.35 4.56 0.09
N ILE A 9 -0.95 5.68 -0.32
CA ILE A 9 -0.80 6.21 -1.68
C ILE A 9 -0.10 7.55 -1.66
N LYS A 10 0.95 7.70 -2.46
CA LYS A 10 1.63 8.99 -2.72
C LYS A 10 2.13 9.03 -4.15
N ASP A 11 1.92 10.15 -4.84
CA ASP A 11 2.36 10.37 -6.23
C ASP A 11 1.95 9.23 -7.19
N SER A 12 0.71 8.76 -7.04
CA SER A 12 0.15 7.61 -7.78
C SER A 12 0.89 6.29 -7.57
N LYS A 13 1.68 6.15 -6.49
CA LYS A 13 2.38 4.92 -6.13
C LYS A 13 1.93 4.39 -4.77
N CYS A 14 2.06 3.08 -4.61
CA CYS A 14 1.85 2.40 -3.35
C CYS A 14 3.14 2.46 -2.52
N VAL A 15 3.07 3.07 -1.33
CA VAL A 15 4.23 3.40 -0.52
C VAL A 15 4.07 2.96 0.93
N ARG A 16 5.15 3.04 1.70
CA ARG A 16 5.13 2.98 3.16
C ARG A 16 6.08 4.02 3.72
N LEU A 17 5.65 4.71 4.77
CA LEU A 17 6.53 5.58 5.55
C LEU A 17 6.95 4.85 6.82
N THR A 18 8.27 4.75 7.04
CA THR A 18 8.77 4.20 8.31
C THR A 18 8.45 5.19 9.43
N GLN A 19 7.62 4.75 10.39
CA GLN A 19 7.12 5.59 11.50
C GLN A 19 6.44 6.90 11.02
N GLY A 20 5.86 6.91 9.82
CA GLY A 20 5.21 8.10 9.27
C GLY A 20 6.16 9.20 8.76
N LYS A 21 7.47 8.93 8.69
CA LYS A 21 8.46 9.92 8.24
C LYS A 21 8.64 9.89 6.72
N PHE A 22 8.44 11.03 6.08
CA PHE A 22 8.52 11.19 4.61
C PHE A 22 9.91 11.01 4.02
N ASP A 23 10.94 11.28 4.80
CA ASP A 23 12.35 11.05 4.45
C ASP A 23 12.70 9.55 4.39
N ASN A 24 11.87 8.68 4.98
CA ASN A 24 12.05 7.24 5.05
C ASN A 24 10.90 6.51 4.32
N ILE A 25 10.71 6.86 3.05
CA ILE A 25 9.70 6.26 2.17
C ILE A 25 10.24 5.02 1.45
N THR A 26 9.42 3.97 1.38
CA THR A 26 9.67 2.80 0.53
C THR A 26 8.53 2.69 -0.49
N ILE A 27 8.88 2.48 -1.77
CA ILE A 27 7.91 2.29 -2.86
C ILE A 27 7.71 0.77 -3.04
N TYR A 28 6.48 0.31 -2.94
CA TYR A 28 6.10 -1.10 -3.08
C TYR A 28 5.44 -1.43 -4.42
N GLY A 29 4.89 -0.43 -5.11
CA GLY A 29 4.28 -0.62 -6.42
C GLY A 29 3.99 0.70 -7.11
N ASP A 30 4.01 0.68 -8.44
CA ASP A 30 3.76 1.86 -9.27
C ASP A 30 2.27 2.07 -9.58
N ASP A 31 1.41 1.08 -9.29
CA ASP A 31 -0.04 1.18 -9.47
C ASP A 31 -0.79 0.73 -8.20
N PRO A 32 -1.46 1.66 -7.48
CA PRO A 32 -2.29 1.37 -6.32
C PRO A 32 -3.47 0.46 -6.64
N VAL A 33 -4.06 0.58 -7.83
CA VAL A 33 -5.23 -0.21 -8.24
C VAL A 33 -4.87 -1.68 -8.39
N GLU A 34 -3.76 -1.97 -9.08
CA GLU A 34 -3.27 -3.34 -9.22
C GLU A 34 -2.85 -3.94 -7.86
N THR A 35 -2.34 -3.13 -6.94
CA THR A 35 -2.03 -3.58 -5.58
C THR A 35 -3.30 -3.92 -4.79
N ALA A 36 -4.33 -3.09 -4.88
CA ALA A 36 -5.60 -3.32 -4.21
C ALA A 36 -6.30 -4.60 -4.73
N LYS A 37 -6.35 -4.80 -6.05
CA LYS A 37 -6.91 -6.01 -6.67
C LYS A 37 -6.17 -7.28 -6.24
N LYS A 38 -4.85 -7.23 -6.09
CA LYS A 38 -4.07 -8.36 -5.58
C LYS A 38 -4.48 -8.75 -4.16
N TRP A 39 -4.67 -7.78 -3.27
CA TRP A 39 -5.14 -8.05 -1.91
C TRP A 39 -6.55 -8.61 -1.88
N GLU A 40 -7.46 -8.03 -2.67
CA GLU A 40 -8.82 -8.55 -2.84
C GLU A 40 -8.82 -10.01 -3.30
N ALA A 41 -8.01 -10.35 -4.32
CA ALA A 41 -7.88 -11.70 -4.84
C ALA A 41 -7.31 -12.72 -3.83
N LEU A 42 -6.60 -12.24 -2.81
CA LEU A 42 -6.04 -13.07 -1.73
C LEU A 42 -6.98 -13.26 -0.54
N GLY A 43 -8.22 -12.76 -0.62
CA GLY A 43 -9.21 -12.89 0.45
C GLY A 43 -9.48 -11.58 1.21
N GLY A 44 -8.87 -10.49 0.75
CA GLY A 44 -9.17 -9.13 1.20
C GLY A 44 -8.70 -8.77 2.59
#